data_AF-A0A268K729-F1
#
_entry.id   AF-A0A268K729-F1
#
_cell.length_a   1.000
_cell.length_b   1.000
_cell.length_c   1.000
_cell.angle_alpha   90.00
_cell.angle_beta   90.00
_cell.angle_gamma   90.00
#
_symmetry.space_group_name_H-M   'P 1'
#
loop_
_entity.id
_entity.type
_entity.pdbx_description
1 polymer ?
#
loop_
_entity_poly.entity_id
_entity_poly.type
_entity_poly.pdbx_seq_one_letter_code
_entity_poly.pdbx_strand_id
1 'polypeptide(L)' 'MTRICNQCQTEMIKDCKVNVEYDLSGITISQKRKGLFKNVSAKTKAAVCPNCGNVAFYIDDYQIFNK' A
#
# COMPACT_ATOMS: atom_id res chain seq x y z
N MET A 1 -3.21 11.64 -8.98
CA MET A 1 -4.02 10.58 -9.61
C MET A 1 -5.14 10.15 -8.67
N THR A 2 -6.39 10.21 -9.13
CA THR A 2 -7.57 9.72 -8.41
C THR A 2 -7.58 8.19 -8.43
N ARG A 3 -8.00 7.55 -7.33
CA ARG A 3 -8.16 6.10 -7.26
C ARG A 3 -9.64 5.77 -7.22
N ILE A 4 -10.07 4.94 -8.16
CA ILE A 4 -11.46 4.50 -8.27
C ILE A 4 -11.60 3.10 -7.65
N CYS A 5 -12.64 2.91 -6.85
CA CYS A 5 -12.96 1.62 -6.24
C CYS A 5 -13.32 0.61 -7.34
N ASN A 6 -12.61 -0.52 -7.38
CA ASN A 6 -12.86 -1.58 -8.35
C ASN A 6 -14.21 -2.29 -8.16
N GLN A 7 -14.83 -2.21 -6.97
CA GLN A 7 -16.10 -2.85 -6.66
C GLN A 7 -17.32 -2.01 -7.09
N CYS A 8 -17.31 -0.71 -6.78
CA CYS A 8 -18.49 0.16 -6.95
C CYS A 8 -18.23 1.46 -7.71
N GLN A 9 -17.03 1.62 -8.28
CA GLN A 9 -16.62 2.77 -9.10
C GLN A 9 -16.62 4.14 -8.39
N THR A 10 -16.76 4.17 -7.06
CA THR A 10 -16.65 5.40 -6.26
C THR A 10 -15.18 5.84 -6.10
N GLU A 11 -14.91 7.15 -6.13
CA GLU A 11 -13.60 7.70 -5.75
C GLU A 11 -13.24 7.31 -4.30
N MET A 12 -12.01 6.83 -4.10
CA MET A 12 -11.53 6.33 -2.81
C MET A 12 -10.80 7.43 -2.03
N ILE A 13 -10.94 7.40 -0.70
CA ILE A 13 -10.12 8.19 0.22
C ILE A 13 -8.73 7.56 0.24
N LYS A 14 -7.69 8.32 -0.09
CA LYS A 14 -6.31 7.85 -0.17
C LYS A 14 -5.52 8.22 1.08
N ASP A 15 -4.27 7.75 1.12
CA ASP A 15 -3.26 8.08 2.12
C ASP A 15 -3.65 7.69 3.56
N CYS A 16 -4.50 6.67 3.68
CA CYS A 16 -4.81 6.05 4.96
C CYS A 16 -3.59 5.26 5.46
N LYS A 17 -3.28 5.43 6.75
CA LYS A 17 -2.25 4.64 7.44
C LYS A 17 -2.78 3.25 7.74
N VAL A 18 -1.91 2.24 7.63
CA VAL A 18 -2.25 0.85 7.92
C VAL A 18 -1.37 0.35 9.04
N ASN A 19 -1.99 0.11 10.18
CA ASN A 19 -1.34 -0.39 11.39
C ASN A 19 -1.95 -1.73 11.79
N VAL A 20 -1.12 -2.62 12.32
CA VAL A 20 -1.64 -3.75 13.10
C VAL A 20 -2.17 -3.18 14.42
N GLU A 21 -3.27 -3.72 14.94
CA GLU A 21 -3.86 -3.23 16.19
C GLU A 21 -2.81 -3.23 17.31
N TYR A 22 -2.73 -2.13 18.06
CA TYR A 22 -1.71 -1.89 19.10
C TYR A 22 -0.25 -1.80 18.61
N ASP A 23 0.01 -1.83 17.30
CA ASP A 23 1.34 -1.61 16.72
C ASP A 23 1.41 -0.27 15.97
N LEU A 24 2.51 0.46 16.21
CA LEU A 24 2.79 1.74 15.54
C LEU A 24 3.66 1.58 14.28
N SER A 25 4.23 0.40 14.07
CA SER A 25 5.20 0.12 13.01
C SER A 25 4.53 -0.07 11.64
N GLY A 26 3.30 -0.58 11.64
CA GLY A 26 2.50 -0.83 10.44
C GLY A 26 3.02 -1.97 9.57
N ILE A 27 2.46 -2.08 8.36
CA ILE A 27 2.80 -3.16 7.42
C ILE A 27 3.89 -2.68 6.45
N THR A 28 4.98 -3.45 6.33
CA THR A 28 6.08 -3.22 5.38
C THR A 28 6.17 -4.37 4.38
N ILE A 29 6.27 -4.07 3.09
CA ILE A 29 6.52 -5.06 2.03
C ILE A 29 8.01 -5.09 1.72
N SER A 30 8.59 -6.28 1.54
CA SER A 30 10.01 -6.45 1.20
C SER A 30 10.21 -7.48 0.08
N GLN A 31 11.24 -7.27 -0.75
CA GLN A 31 11.65 -8.18 -1.81
C GLN A 31 13.15 -8.46 -1.72
N LYS A 32 13.49 -9.76 -1.67
CA LYS A 32 14.90 -10.20 -1.77
C LYS A 32 15.39 -10.09 -3.22
N ARG A 33 16.59 -9.53 -3.41
CA ARG A 33 17.25 -9.42 -4.72
C ARG A 33 18.61 -10.13 -4.70
N LYS A 34 19.10 -10.56 -5.87
CA LYS A 34 20.40 -11.24 -5.99
C LYS A 34 21.54 -10.24 -5.74
N GLY A 35 22.38 -10.51 -4.73
CA GLY A 35 23.55 -9.70 -4.36
C GLY A 35 23.48 -9.23 -2.90
N LEU A 36 24.64 -9.04 -2.26
CA LEU A 36 24.71 -8.45 -0.92
C LEU A 36 24.06 -7.05 -0.92
N PHE A 37 23.20 -6.77 0.06
CA PHE A 37 22.53 -5.49 0.29
C PHE A 37 21.53 -5.00 -0.76
N LYS A 38 21.08 -5.82 -1.70
CA LYS A 38 20.08 -5.39 -2.72
C LYS A 38 18.62 -5.56 -2.30
N ASN A 39 18.33 -5.91 -1.05
CA ASN A 39 16.94 -6.03 -0.61
C ASN A 39 16.25 -4.66 -0.65
N VAL A 40 15.01 -4.64 -1.12
CA VAL A 40 14.18 -3.42 -1.14
C VAL A 40 12.99 -3.62 -0.21
N SER A 41 12.56 -2.55 0.45
CA SER A 41 11.36 -2.52 1.26
C SER A 41 10.68 -1.16 1.18
N ALA A 42 9.36 -1.16 1.39
CA ALA A 42 8.57 0.07 1.47
C ALA A 42 7.38 -0.10 2.40
N LYS A 43 6.94 1.02 2.99
CA LYS A 43 5.76 1.08 3.84
C LYS A 43 4.48 1.02 3.00
N THR A 44 3.52 0.24 3.44
CA THR A 44 2.21 0.13 2.80
C THR A 44 1.32 1.31 3.21
N LYS A 45 0.57 1.85 2.25
CA LYS A 45 -0.57 2.75 2.44
C LYS A 45 -1.86 2.05 2.04
N ALA A 46 -3.00 2.60 2.46
CA ALA A 46 -4.30 2.16 2.00
C ALA A 46 -5.12 3.30 1.39
N ALA A 47 -6.02 2.91 0.50
CA ALA A 47 -7.17 3.71 0.11
C ALA A 47 -8.43 2.97 0.53
N VAL A 48 -9.42 3.68 1.07
CA VAL A 48 -10.69 3.13 1.54
C VAL A 48 -11.82 3.70 0.70
N CYS A 49 -12.69 2.84 0.18
CA CYS A 49 -13.90 3.27 -0.50
C CYS A 49 -14.93 3.72 0.56
N PRO A 50 -15.38 4.99 0.51
CA PRO A 50 -16.36 5.49 1.49
C PRO A 50 -17.77 4.91 1.27
N ASN A 51 -18.04 4.33 0.11
CA ASN A 51 -19.35 3.81 -0.26
C ASN A 51 -19.55 2.33 0.12
N CYS A 52 -18.56 1.47 -0.16
CA CYS A 52 -18.70 0.02 0.02
C CYS A 52 -17.66 -0.61 0.96
N GLY A 53 -16.78 0.20 1.58
CA GLY A 53 -15.78 -0.29 2.54
C GLY A 53 -14.60 -1.06 1.94
N ASN A 54 -14.53 -1.24 0.61
CA ASN A 54 -13.41 -1.91 -0.03
C ASN A 54 -12.08 -1.17 0.25
N VAL A 55 -11.07 -1.92 0.68
CA VAL A 55 -9.74 -1.39 1.01
C VAL A 55 -8.75 -1.84 -0.05
N ALA A 56 -7.96 -0.90 -0.55
CA ALA A 56 -6.89 -1.19 -1.49
C ALA A 56 -5.55 -0.77 -0.90
N PHE A 57 -4.64 -1.73 -0.74
CA PHE A 57 -3.26 -1.45 -0.33
C PHE A 57 -2.40 -1.03 -1.53
N TYR A 58 -1.49 -0.08 -1.30
CA TYR A 58 -0.54 0.39 -2.30
C TYR A 58 0.74 0.93 -1.68
N ILE A 59 1.75 1.15 -2.52
CA ILE A 59 3.05 1.73 -2.16
C ILE A 59 3.30 2.88 -3.14
N ASP A 60 3.73 4.04 -2.66
CA ASP A 60 4.03 5.19 -3.52
C ASP A 60 5.27 4.93 -4.38
N ASP A 61 6.36 4.48 -3.74
CA ASP A 61 7.64 4.19 -4.39
C ASP A 61 7.68 2.77 -4.98
N TYR A 62 6.58 2.29 -5.56
CA TYR A 62 6.49 0.90 -6.04
C TYR A 62 7.53 0.57 -7.11
N GLN A 63 8.09 1.56 -7.80
CA GLN A 63 9.14 1.39 -8.80
C GLN A 63 10.40 0.74 -8.21
N ILE A 64 10.65 0.87 -6.89
CA ILE A 64 11.78 0.20 -6.24
C ILE A 64 11.68 -1.32 -6.34
N PHE A 65 10.50 -1.88 -6.62
CA PHE A 65 10.27 -3.31 -6.79
C PHE A 65 10.39 -3.77 -8.26
N ASN A 66 10.43 -2.83 -9.22
CA ASN A 66 10.71 -3.14 -10.62
C ASN A 66 12.18 -3.57 -10.75
N LYS A 67 12.44 -4.67 -11.45
CA LYS A 67 13.78 -5.26 -11.62
C LYS A 67 14.41 -4.79 -12.91
#